data_AF-R7SI91-F1
#
_entry.id   AF-R7SI91-F1
#
_cell.length_a   1.000
_cell.length_b   1.000
_cell.length_c   1.000
_cell.angle_alpha   90.00
_cell.angle_beta   90.00
_cell.angle_gamma   90.00
#
_symmetry.space_group_name_H-M   'P 1'
#
loop_
_entity.id
_entity.type
_entity.pdbx_description
1 polymer ?
#
loop_
_entity_poly.entity_id
_entity_poly.type
_entity_poly.pdbx_seq_one_letter_code
_entity_poly.pdbx_strand_id
1 'polypeptide(L)'
;MKRRYTHLLNREPTSILESMYQEALRESEARDQVRKQSVINLQAAVVLQGGYLDEVHQRMQGREQKEAGKKPGGKAVFKHEQAQKRKAEEKEERKLEKERHTKALERWKEACKARDERVKAQKERYRQALEEWEDERQLAKTERRRIGWQKPMLGAVEKKPGRPKKRAAQQADEDGSDGEEQEDESEMDVDYDD
;
A
#
# COMPACT_ATOMS: atom_id res chain seq x y z
N MET A 1 34.09 -55.78 -24.51
CA MET A 1 32.68 -56.22 -24.44
C MET A 1 32.45 -57.35 -25.41
N LYS A 2 31.80 -58.43 -24.97
CA LYS A 2 31.57 -59.60 -25.82
C LYS A 2 30.41 -59.29 -26.77
N ARG A 3 30.65 -59.34 -28.09
CA ARG A 3 29.58 -59.29 -29.10
C ARG A 3 28.69 -60.52 -28.87
N ARG A 4 27.39 -60.31 -28.69
CA ARG A 4 26.44 -61.41 -28.55
C ARG A 4 26.26 -62.04 -29.94
N TYR A 5 25.89 -63.31 -30.00
CA TYR A 5 25.50 -63.98 -31.26
C TYR A 5 26.53 -64.02 -32.40
N THR A 6 27.82 -63.77 -32.13
CA THR A 6 28.90 -63.84 -33.14
C THR A 6 28.95 -65.17 -33.88
N HIS A 7 28.66 -66.26 -33.17
CA HIS A 7 28.59 -67.61 -33.74
C HIS A 7 27.42 -67.78 -34.72
N LEU A 8 26.29 -67.08 -34.53
CA LEU A 8 25.15 -67.11 -35.44
C LEU A 8 25.38 -66.23 -36.68
N LEU A 9 26.07 -65.09 -36.51
CA LEU A 9 26.38 -64.16 -37.59
C LEU A 9 27.50 -64.64 -38.53
N ASN A 10 28.32 -65.60 -38.08
CA ASN A 10 29.42 -66.20 -38.85
C ASN A 10 29.03 -67.50 -39.56
N ARG A 11 27.84 -68.04 -39.30
CA ARG A 11 27.36 -69.27 -39.95
C ARG A 11 26.79 -68.94 -41.34
N GLU A 12 27.13 -69.73 -42.35
CA GLU A 12 26.55 -69.58 -43.69
C GLU A 12 25.04 -69.91 -43.65
N PRO A 13 24.18 -68.99 -44.11
CA PRO A 13 22.74 -69.20 -44.11
C PRO A 13 22.36 -70.27 -45.13
N THR A 14 21.61 -71.27 -44.69
CA THR A 14 21.17 -72.41 -45.51
C THR A 14 19.83 -72.16 -46.20
N SER A 15 19.09 -71.14 -45.76
CA SER A 15 17.77 -70.76 -46.28
C SER A 15 17.63 -69.24 -46.38
N ILE A 16 16.80 -68.76 -47.32
CA ILE A 16 16.48 -67.34 -47.52
C ILE A 16 15.99 -66.70 -46.22
N LEU A 17 15.16 -67.43 -45.47
CA LEU A 17 14.62 -66.96 -44.19
C LEU A 17 15.74 -66.76 -43.15
N GLU A 18 16.74 -67.65 -43.12
CA GLU A 18 17.91 -67.54 -42.22
C GLU A 18 18.75 -66.32 -42.59
N SER A 19 18.93 -66.03 -43.88
CA SER A 19 19.60 -64.82 -44.35
C SER A 19 18.88 -63.55 -43.90
N MET A 20 17.55 -63.49 -44.02
CA MET A 20 16.76 -62.33 -43.57
C MET A 20 16.89 -62.10 -42.05
N TYR A 21 16.89 -63.17 -41.24
CA TYR A 21 17.07 -63.05 -39.80
C TYR A 21 18.49 -62.61 -39.41
N GLN A 22 19.52 -63.09 -40.11
CA GLN A 22 20.89 -62.63 -39.88
C GLN A 22 21.05 -61.14 -40.22
N GLU A 23 20.42 -60.67 -41.30
CA GLU A 23 20.42 -59.25 -41.68
C GLU A 23 19.73 -58.38 -40.62
N ALA A 24 18.52 -58.76 -40.21
CA ALA A 24 17.79 -58.06 -39.15
C ALA A 24 18.57 -58.04 -37.81
N LEU A 25 19.29 -59.12 -37.51
CA LEU A 25 20.13 -59.20 -36.32
C LEU A 25 21.34 -58.25 -36.40
N ARG A 26 22.03 -58.18 -37.55
CA ARG A 26 23.12 -57.22 -37.78
C ARG A 26 22.64 -55.78 -37.65
N GLU A 27 21.49 -55.47 -38.22
CA GLU A 27 20.88 -54.15 -38.13
C GLU A 27 20.52 -53.79 -36.67
N SER A 28 19.94 -54.73 -35.93
CA SER A 28 19.65 -54.53 -34.51
C SER A 28 20.92 -54.30 -33.69
N GLU A 29 21.98 -55.07 -33.91
CA GLU A 29 23.25 -54.91 -33.21
C GLU A 29 23.91 -53.57 -33.54
N ALA A 30 23.86 -53.12 -34.80
CA ALA A 30 24.38 -51.82 -35.20
C ALA A 30 23.64 -50.69 -34.48
N ARG A 31 22.30 -50.74 -34.42
CA ARG A 31 21.48 -49.76 -33.70
C ARG A 31 21.78 -49.74 -32.20
N ASP A 32 21.92 -50.91 -31.59
CA ASP A 32 22.25 -51.00 -30.16
C ASP A 32 23.67 -50.52 -29.85
N GLN A 33 24.64 -50.74 -30.75
CA GLN A 33 25.98 -50.17 -30.63
C GLN A 33 25.95 -48.63 -30.67
N VAL A 34 25.20 -48.04 -31.61
CA VAL A 34 25.04 -46.58 -31.70
C VAL A 34 24.38 -46.02 -30.43
N ARG A 35 23.25 -46.60 -30.00
CA ARG A 35 22.56 -46.19 -28.76
C ARG A 35 23.47 -46.25 -27.56
N LYS A 36 24.24 -47.33 -27.44
CA LYS A 36 25.18 -47.51 -26.35
C LYS A 36 26.26 -46.42 -26.38
N GLN A 37 26.82 -46.12 -27.54
CA GLN A 37 27.83 -45.07 -27.66
C GLN A 37 27.24 -43.71 -27.26
N SER A 38 26.00 -43.41 -27.68
CA SER A 38 25.29 -42.20 -27.26
C SER A 38 25.10 -42.12 -25.74
N VAL A 39 24.74 -43.23 -25.08
CA VAL A 39 24.60 -43.28 -23.62
C VAL A 39 25.95 -43.07 -22.92
N ILE A 40 27.03 -43.69 -23.41
CA ILE A 40 28.38 -43.49 -22.86
C ILE A 40 28.79 -42.01 -22.98
N ASN A 41 28.57 -41.41 -24.15
CA ASN A 41 28.89 -40.00 -24.37
C ASN A 41 28.07 -39.08 -23.46
N LEU A 42 26.78 -39.36 -23.28
CA LEU A 42 25.91 -38.60 -22.37
C LEU A 42 26.38 -38.75 -20.91
N GLN A 43 26.70 -39.97 -20.48
CA GLN A 43 27.22 -40.22 -19.14
C GLN A 43 28.54 -39.49 -18.90
N ALA A 44 29.46 -39.52 -19.87
CA ALA A 44 30.71 -38.79 -19.79
C ALA A 44 30.47 -37.27 -19.68
N ALA A 45 29.55 -36.71 -20.46
CA ALA A 45 29.19 -35.30 -20.40
C ALA A 45 28.61 -34.91 -19.03
N VAL A 46 27.70 -35.72 -18.47
CA VAL A 46 27.10 -35.47 -17.16
C VAL A 46 28.15 -35.48 -16.05
N VAL A 47 29.09 -36.43 -16.06
CA VAL A 47 30.18 -36.49 -15.07
C VAL A 47 31.08 -35.26 -15.14
N LEU A 48 31.47 -34.84 -16.36
CA LEU A 48 32.30 -33.65 -16.56
C LEU A 48 31.58 -32.36 -16.14
N GLN A 49 30.29 -32.25 -16.47
CA GLN A 49 29.47 -31.11 -16.05
C GLN A 49 29.30 -31.07 -14.52
N GLY A 50 29.07 -32.22 -13.88
CA GLY A 50 29.01 -32.33 -12.41
C GLY A 50 30.29 -31.83 -11.75
N GLY A 51 31.46 -32.35 -12.18
CA GLY A 51 32.74 -31.91 -11.64
C GLY A 51 33.02 -30.41 -11.87
N TYR A 52 32.66 -29.88 -13.04
CA TYR A 52 32.80 -28.46 -13.32
C TYR A 52 31.90 -27.60 -12.42
N LEU A 53 30.63 -27.99 -12.25
CA LEU A 53 29.70 -27.29 -11.38
C LEU A 53 30.18 -27.32 -9.93
N ASP A 54 30.66 -28.46 -9.45
CA ASP A 54 31.21 -28.61 -8.10
C ASP A 54 32.43 -27.69 -7.89
N GLU A 55 33.36 -27.62 -8.84
CA GLU A 55 34.51 -26.70 -8.78
C GLU A 55 34.08 -25.23 -8.78
N VAL A 56 33.12 -24.86 -9.64
CA VAL A 56 32.59 -23.49 -9.71
C VAL A 56 31.89 -23.14 -8.40
N HIS A 57 31.08 -24.04 -7.85
CA HIS A 57 30.42 -23.86 -6.57
C HIS A 57 31.43 -23.72 -5.44
N GLN A 58 32.48 -24.54 -5.41
CA GLN A 58 33.53 -24.43 -4.39
C GLN A 58 34.31 -23.11 -4.49
N ARG A 59 34.58 -22.62 -5.71
CA ARG A 59 35.21 -21.31 -5.93
C ARG A 59 34.30 -20.16 -5.51
N MET A 60 33.00 -20.25 -5.81
CA MET A 60 31.99 -19.27 -5.40
C MET A 60 31.85 -19.24 -3.87
N GLN A 61 31.66 -20.38 -3.24
CA GLN A 61 31.59 -20.49 -1.77
C GLN A 61 32.88 -20.00 -1.10
N GLY A 62 34.06 -20.31 -1.67
CA GLY A 62 35.32 -19.81 -1.17
C GLY A 62 35.45 -18.28 -1.29
N ARG A 63 34.86 -17.66 -2.32
CA ARG A 63 34.78 -16.20 -2.45
C ARG A 63 33.76 -15.62 -1.47
N GLU A 64 32.58 -16.19 -1.38
CA GLU A 64 31.53 -15.78 -0.45
C GLU A 64 31.98 -15.89 1.01
N GLN A 65 32.70 -16.95 1.40
CA GLN A 65 33.27 -17.08 2.73
C GLN A 65 34.40 -16.08 2.98
N LYS A 66 35.19 -15.72 1.97
CA LYS A 66 36.20 -14.65 2.07
C LYS A 66 35.56 -13.26 2.14
N GLU A 67 34.42 -13.05 1.48
CA GLU A 67 33.63 -11.82 1.55
C GLU A 67 32.81 -11.73 2.85
N ALA A 68 32.28 -12.84 3.35
CA ALA A 68 31.61 -12.95 4.64
C ALA A 68 32.62 -12.86 5.81
N GLY A 69 33.85 -13.36 5.62
CA GLY A 69 34.97 -13.24 6.55
C GLY A 69 35.58 -11.82 6.59
N LYS A 70 35.38 -11.01 5.53
CA LYS A 70 35.55 -9.55 5.60
C LYS A 70 34.39 -8.99 6.41
N LYS A 71 34.48 -8.99 7.74
CA LYS A 71 33.50 -8.34 8.61
C LYS A 71 33.13 -6.95 8.05
N PRO A 72 31.89 -6.69 7.61
CA PRO A 72 31.42 -5.32 7.40
C PRO A 72 31.04 -4.71 8.76
N GLY A 73 31.87 -4.92 9.79
CA GLY A 73 31.49 -4.73 11.19
C GLY A 73 31.30 -3.26 11.58
N GLY A 74 31.93 -2.32 10.87
CA GLY A 74 31.78 -0.88 11.15
C GLY A 74 30.70 -0.21 10.30
N LYS A 75 30.72 -0.42 8.98
CA LYS A 75 29.84 0.32 8.06
C LYS A 75 28.37 -0.13 8.11
N ALA A 76 28.11 -1.43 8.32
CA ALA A 76 26.73 -1.93 8.41
C ALA A 76 26.07 -1.51 9.73
N VAL A 77 26.81 -1.62 10.85
CA VAL A 77 26.35 -1.18 12.18
C VAL A 77 26.13 0.33 12.21
N PHE A 78 27.05 1.13 11.65
CA PHE A 78 26.88 2.58 11.55
C PHE A 78 25.68 3.01 10.69
N LYS A 79 25.44 2.34 9.56
CA LYS A 79 24.22 2.57 8.75
C LYS A 79 22.96 2.20 9.51
N HIS A 80 22.96 1.09 10.26
CA HIS A 80 21.84 0.69 11.08
C HIS A 80 21.56 1.70 12.20
N GLU A 81 22.59 2.16 12.91
CA GLU A 81 22.47 3.15 13.97
C GLU A 81 21.95 4.51 13.44
N GLN A 82 22.46 4.96 12.29
CA GLN A 82 21.91 6.15 11.63
C GLN A 82 20.45 5.97 11.21
N ALA A 83 20.08 4.81 10.69
CA ALA A 83 18.69 4.53 10.33
C ALA A 83 17.77 4.53 11.56
N GLN A 84 18.24 4.03 12.71
CA GLN A 84 17.48 4.10 13.97
C GLN A 84 17.34 5.53 14.47
N LYS A 85 18.41 6.34 14.41
CA LYS A 85 18.36 7.76 14.79
C LYS A 85 17.37 8.54 13.92
N ARG A 86 17.43 8.36 12.59
CA ARG A 86 16.46 8.98 11.66
C ARG A 86 15.03 8.54 11.93
N LYS A 87 14.80 7.26 12.19
CA LYS A 87 13.46 6.75 12.55
C LYS A 87 12.96 7.31 13.89
N ALA A 88 13.86 7.54 14.85
CA ALA A 88 13.50 8.17 16.11
C ALA A 88 13.15 9.66 15.90
N GLU A 89 13.98 10.39 15.17
CA GLU A 89 13.74 11.79 14.79
C GLU A 89 12.40 11.95 14.06
N GLU A 90 12.14 11.13 13.04
CA GLU A 90 10.87 11.16 12.29
C GLU A 90 9.65 10.87 13.19
N LYS A 91 9.79 9.95 14.15
CA LYS A 91 8.72 9.68 15.12
C LYS A 91 8.47 10.87 16.03
N GLU A 92 9.51 11.54 16.49
CA GLU A 92 9.37 12.74 17.34
C GLU A 92 8.78 13.92 16.55
N GLU A 93 9.22 14.14 15.31
CA GLU A 93 8.62 15.14 14.42
C GLU A 93 7.13 14.87 14.18
N ARG A 94 6.76 13.61 13.93
CA ARG A 94 5.36 13.22 13.76
C ARG A 94 4.52 13.43 15.03
N LYS A 95 5.10 13.22 16.22
CA LYS A 95 4.41 13.51 17.49
C LYS A 95 4.20 15.01 17.65
N LEU A 96 5.24 15.82 17.42
CA LEU A 96 5.16 17.28 17.51
C LEU A 96 4.13 17.85 16.52
N GLU A 97 4.06 17.31 15.31
CA GLU A 97 3.05 17.73 14.33
C GLU A 97 1.63 17.40 14.80
N LYS A 98 1.40 16.19 15.34
CA LYS A 98 0.12 15.82 15.93
C LYS A 98 -0.28 16.77 17.07
N GLU A 99 0.64 17.07 17.97
CA GLU A 99 0.38 18.00 19.08
C GLU A 99 0.08 19.42 18.61
N ARG A 100 0.76 19.89 17.55
CA ARG A 100 0.44 21.19 16.94
C ARG A 100 -0.95 21.19 16.33
N HIS A 101 -1.32 20.11 15.64
CA HIS A 101 -2.63 19.98 15.03
C HIS A 101 -3.75 19.89 16.07
N THR A 102 -3.57 19.11 17.14
CA THR A 102 -4.58 19.02 18.22
C THR A 102 -4.80 20.37 18.88
N LYS A 103 -3.72 21.10 19.22
CA LYS A 103 -3.80 22.46 19.76
C LYS A 103 -4.50 23.44 18.80
N ALA A 104 -4.24 23.34 17.50
CA ALA A 104 -4.92 24.17 16.50
C ALA A 104 -6.42 23.87 16.43
N LEU A 105 -6.80 22.59 16.55
CA LEU A 105 -8.18 22.14 16.49
C LEU A 105 -8.97 22.54 17.75
N GLU A 106 -8.34 22.49 18.92
CA GLU A 106 -8.90 23.02 20.17
C GLU A 106 -9.19 24.52 20.07
N ARG A 107 -8.21 25.32 19.62
CA ARG A 107 -8.40 26.76 19.39
C ARG A 107 -9.50 27.05 18.38
N TRP A 108 -9.61 26.25 17.33
CA TRP A 108 -10.68 26.38 16.35
C TRP A 108 -12.05 26.08 16.96
N LYS A 109 -12.17 25.04 17.79
CA LYS A 109 -13.41 24.73 18.53
C LYS A 109 -13.81 25.87 19.46
N GLU A 110 -12.87 26.44 20.20
CA GLU A 110 -13.11 27.61 21.07
C GLU A 110 -13.59 28.81 20.26
N ALA A 111 -12.96 29.09 19.11
CA ALA A 111 -13.38 30.17 18.21
C ALA A 111 -14.80 29.95 17.64
N CYS A 112 -15.15 28.72 17.29
CA CYS A 112 -16.50 28.35 16.85
C CYS A 112 -17.54 28.58 17.97
N LYS A 113 -17.26 28.11 19.19
CA LYS A 113 -18.15 28.31 20.34
C LYS A 113 -18.39 29.79 20.63
N ALA A 114 -17.31 30.58 20.72
CA ALA A 114 -17.41 32.02 20.94
C ALA A 114 -18.23 32.72 19.85
N ARG A 115 -18.09 32.29 18.59
CA ARG A 115 -18.90 32.79 17.48
C ARG A 115 -20.37 32.40 17.63
N ASP A 116 -20.65 31.15 17.99
CA ASP A 116 -22.02 30.66 18.14
C ASP A 116 -22.76 31.41 19.26
N GLU A 117 -22.07 31.73 20.36
CA GLU A 117 -22.58 32.60 21.43
C GLU A 117 -22.92 34.01 20.92
N ARG A 118 -22.03 34.64 20.13
CA ARG A 118 -22.30 35.97 19.54
C ARG A 118 -23.49 35.94 18.59
N VAL A 119 -23.59 34.92 17.75
CA VAL A 119 -24.70 34.76 16.80
C VAL A 119 -26.01 34.48 17.54
N LYS A 120 -25.97 33.69 18.62
CA LYS A 120 -27.13 33.48 19.49
C LYS A 120 -27.60 34.80 20.09
N ALA A 121 -26.70 35.60 20.65
CA ALA A 121 -27.02 36.92 21.20
C ALA A 121 -27.59 37.88 20.12
N GLN A 122 -27.05 37.87 18.90
CA GLN A 122 -27.59 38.65 17.77
C GLN A 122 -29.02 38.22 17.43
N LYS A 123 -29.29 36.91 17.38
CA LYS A 123 -30.63 36.37 17.10
C LYS A 123 -31.61 36.68 18.22
N GLU A 124 -31.19 36.64 19.48
CA GLU A 124 -32.03 37.00 20.63
C GLU A 124 -32.41 38.48 20.61
N ARG A 125 -31.46 39.39 20.36
CA ARG A 125 -31.74 40.82 20.19
C ARG A 125 -32.71 41.08 19.04
N TYR A 126 -32.54 40.38 17.93
CA TYR A 126 -33.46 40.48 16.80
C TYR A 126 -34.86 39.95 17.15
N ARG A 127 -34.95 38.84 17.90
CA ARG A 127 -36.22 38.29 18.36
C ARG A 127 -36.97 39.26 19.27
N GLN A 128 -36.28 39.87 20.24
CA GLN A 128 -36.84 40.88 21.12
C GLN A 128 -37.32 42.11 20.34
N ALA A 129 -36.50 42.63 19.43
CA ALA A 129 -36.89 43.77 18.60
C ALA A 129 -38.10 43.44 17.70
N LEU A 130 -38.19 42.21 17.19
CA LEU A 130 -39.35 41.75 16.43
C LEU A 130 -40.60 41.69 17.28
N GLU A 131 -40.51 41.16 18.50
CA GLU A 131 -41.63 41.08 19.45
C GLU A 131 -42.14 42.48 19.80
N GLU A 132 -41.24 43.42 20.14
CA GLU A 132 -41.60 44.83 20.37
C GLU A 132 -42.26 45.49 19.16
N TRP A 133 -41.76 45.19 17.96
CA TRP A 133 -42.36 45.67 16.72
C TRP A 133 -43.73 45.05 16.45
N GLU A 134 -43.93 43.78 16.79
CA GLU A 134 -45.21 43.09 16.66
C GLU A 134 -46.24 43.65 17.65
N ASP A 135 -45.86 43.91 18.89
CA ASP A 135 -46.70 44.53 19.92
C ASP A 135 -47.13 45.95 19.52
N GLU A 136 -46.17 46.79 19.10
CA GLU A 136 -46.45 48.14 18.60
C GLU A 136 -47.33 48.09 17.34
N ARG A 137 -47.12 47.07 16.49
CA ARG A 137 -47.97 46.85 15.31
C ARG A 137 -49.41 46.51 15.70
N GLN A 138 -49.63 45.72 16.73
CA GLN A 138 -50.97 45.42 17.22
C GLN A 138 -51.60 46.66 17.87
N LEU A 139 -50.86 47.41 18.69
CA LEU A 139 -51.33 48.67 19.29
C LEU A 139 -51.70 49.71 18.24
N ALA A 140 -50.85 49.94 17.24
CA ALA A 140 -51.16 50.85 16.15
C ALA A 140 -52.41 50.42 15.36
N LYS A 141 -52.64 49.10 15.21
CA LYS A 141 -53.84 48.56 14.58
C LYS A 141 -55.09 48.81 15.42
N THR A 142 -55.04 48.62 16.73
CA THR A 142 -56.19 48.85 17.63
C THR A 142 -56.51 50.34 17.73
N GLU A 143 -55.50 51.21 17.80
CA GLU A 143 -55.65 52.67 17.83
C GLU A 143 -55.90 53.31 16.46
N ARG A 144 -55.88 52.52 15.38
CA ARG A 144 -55.99 52.96 13.97
C ARG A 144 -54.94 54.02 13.58
N ARG A 145 -53.76 53.93 14.15
CA ARG A 145 -52.60 54.77 13.83
C ARG A 145 -51.67 54.06 12.84
N ARG A 146 -50.78 54.80 12.19
CA ARG A 146 -49.72 54.23 11.35
C ARG A 146 -48.48 53.97 12.21
N ILE A 147 -47.89 52.79 12.07
CA ILE A 147 -46.62 52.44 12.73
C ILE A 147 -45.52 53.31 12.13
N GLY A 148 -44.83 54.06 12.99
CA GLY A 148 -43.76 54.97 12.57
C GLY A 148 -42.42 54.29 12.29
N TRP A 149 -42.23 53.05 12.77
CA TRP A 149 -40.94 52.35 12.73
C TRP A 149 -40.98 51.12 11.80
N GLN A 150 -39.87 50.86 11.12
CA GLN A 150 -39.75 49.74 10.17
C GLN A 150 -39.56 48.42 10.91
N LYS A 151 -39.94 47.32 10.25
CA LYS A 151 -39.72 45.97 10.77
C LYS A 151 -38.20 45.73 10.95
N PRO A 152 -37.75 45.29 12.13
CA PRO A 152 -36.35 44.92 12.34
C PRO A 152 -35.88 43.87 11.33
N MET A 153 -34.57 43.86 11.02
CA MET A 153 -33.93 42.87 10.15
C MET A 153 -32.67 42.30 10.83
N LEU A 154 -32.44 40.98 10.71
CA LEU A 154 -31.36 40.27 11.41
C LEU A 154 -29.94 40.62 10.91
N GLY A 155 -29.81 41.15 9.69
CA GLY A 155 -28.53 41.49 9.07
C GLY A 155 -27.67 40.27 8.71
N ALA A 156 -26.42 40.52 8.29
CA ALA A 156 -25.47 39.46 7.98
C ALA A 156 -24.94 38.79 9.26
N VAL A 157 -24.90 37.45 9.27
CA VAL A 157 -24.42 36.65 10.39
C VAL A 157 -22.94 36.28 10.17
N GLU A 158 -22.16 36.25 11.24
CA GLU A 158 -20.73 35.88 11.19
C GLU A 158 -20.51 34.48 10.58
N LYS A 159 -19.58 34.39 9.62
CA LYS A 159 -19.18 33.11 9.00
C LYS A 159 -18.41 32.24 10.00
N LYS A 160 -18.52 30.91 9.88
CA LYS A 160 -17.70 30.00 10.69
C LYS A 160 -16.22 30.14 10.32
N PRO A 161 -15.29 30.10 11.28
CA PRO A 161 -13.87 30.05 10.99
C PRO A 161 -13.53 28.73 10.26
N GLY A 162 -12.55 28.77 9.35
CA GLY A 162 -12.11 27.59 8.60
C GLY A 162 -11.45 26.55 9.50
N ARG A 163 -11.76 25.26 9.28
CA ARG A 163 -11.21 24.16 10.08
C ARG A 163 -9.72 23.92 9.74
N PRO A 164 -8.83 23.74 10.74
CA PRO A 164 -7.46 23.33 10.50
C PRO A 164 -7.39 22.01 9.73
N LYS A 165 -6.62 21.97 8.62
CA LYS A 165 -6.40 20.76 7.82
C LYS A 165 -5.14 20.03 8.28
N LYS A 166 -5.13 18.69 8.21
CA LYS A 166 -3.91 17.87 8.35
C LYS A 166 -3.01 18.08 7.13
N ARG A 167 -1.69 18.08 7.31
CA ARG A 167 -0.72 18.31 6.23
C ARG A 167 -0.80 17.26 5.10
N ALA A 168 -1.15 16.01 5.42
CA ALA A 168 -1.41 14.97 4.42
C ALA A 168 -2.60 15.31 3.51
N ALA A 169 -3.65 15.95 4.03
CA ALA A 169 -4.78 16.41 3.24
C ALA A 169 -4.41 17.65 2.38
N GLN A 170 -3.48 18.49 2.84
CA GLN A 170 -2.97 19.60 2.03
C GLN A 170 -2.15 19.16 0.81
N GLN A 171 -1.48 17.99 0.87
CA GLN A 171 -0.79 17.41 -0.30
C GLN A 171 -1.75 16.68 -1.25
N ALA A 172 -2.85 16.11 -0.74
CA ALA A 172 -3.87 15.47 -1.56
C ALA A 172 -4.78 16.47 -2.30
N ASP A 173 -4.99 17.67 -1.75
CA ASP A 173 -5.81 18.72 -2.40
C ASP A 173 -5.15 19.33 -3.66
N GLU A 174 -3.90 18.97 -4.00
CA GLU A 174 -3.25 19.31 -5.29
C GLU A 174 -3.58 18.28 -6.40
N ASP A 175 -4.16 17.13 -6.03
CA ASP A 175 -4.63 16.09 -6.96
C ASP A 175 -5.99 15.57 -6.45
N GLY A 176 -7.04 16.32 -6.79
CA GLY A 176 -8.34 16.24 -6.15
C GLY A 176 -8.94 14.83 -6.08
N SER A 177 -9.33 14.41 -4.88
CA SER A 177 -10.44 13.50 -4.70
C SER A 177 -11.00 13.60 -3.29
N ASP A 178 -12.30 13.87 -3.29
CA ASP A 178 -13.24 13.86 -2.18
C ASP A 178 -13.16 12.58 -1.33
N GLY A 179 -13.26 12.74 -0.02
CA GLY A 179 -13.05 11.69 0.97
C GLY A 179 -13.71 12.07 2.28
N GLU A 180 -15.02 11.90 2.31
CA GLU A 180 -15.88 12.05 3.47
C GLU A 180 -15.41 11.15 4.63
N GLU A 181 -14.75 11.73 5.63
CA GLU A 181 -14.64 11.10 6.95
C GLU A 181 -15.89 11.50 7.75
N GLN A 182 -16.85 10.56 7.76
CA GLN A 182 -18.08 10.53 8.54
C GLN A 182 -17.78 10.93 10.00
N GLU A 183 -18.22 12.12 10.41
CA GLU A 183 -18.18 12.54 11.80
C GLU A 183 -19.37 11.93 12.53
N ASP A 184 -19.07 11.25 13.63
CA ASP A 184 -20.00 10.84 14.68
C ASP A 184 -20.71 12.10 15.20
N GLU A 185 -21.83 12.44 14.56
CA GLU A 185 -22.80 13.40 15.03
C GLU A 185 -23.42 12.83 16.30
N SER A 186 -22.81 13.14 17.44
CA SER A 186 -23.54 13.13 18.70
C SER A 186 -24.59 14.24 18.63
N GLU A 187 -25.70 13.91 17.97
CA GLU A 187 -26.98 14.59 18.00
C GLU A 187 -27.39 14.69 19.47
N MET A 188 -27.06 15.82 20.09
CA MET A 188 -27.63 16.19 21.38
C MET A 188 -29.07 16.56 21.06
N ASP A 189 -29.95 15.55 21.13
CA ASP A 189 -31.40 15.71 21.14
C ASP A 189 -31.74 16.72 22.24
N VAL A 190 -31.93 17.97 21.84
CA VAL A 190 -32.52 18.99 22.70
C VAL A 190 -34.00 18.92 22.42
N ASP A 191 -34.69 18.08 23.21
CA ASP A 191 -36.15 18.03 23.29
C ASP A 191 -36.69 19.46 23.34
N TYR A 192 -37.27 19.90 22.21
CA TYR A 192 -38.14 21.06 22.17
C TYR A 192 -39.56 20.51 22.28
N ASP A 193 -40.03 20.38 23.52
CA ASP A 193 -41.46 20.36 23.82
C ASP A 193 -42.08 21.66 23.29
N ASP A 194 -43.04 21.52 22.36
CA ASP A 194 -44.16 22.44 22.14
C ASP A 194 -45.46 21.63 22.23
#